data_AF-A0A3C0J0S3-F1
#
_entry.id   AF-A0A3C0J0S3-F1
#
_cell.length_a   1.000
_cell.length_b   1.000
_cell.length_c   1.000
_cell.angle_alpha   90.00
_cell.angle_beta   90.00
_cell.angle_gamma   90.00
#
_symmetry.space_group_name_H-M   'P 1'
#
loop_
_entity.id
_entity.type
_entity.pdbx_description
1 polymer ?
#
loop_
_entity_poly.entity_id
_entity_poly.type
_entity_poly.pdbx_seq_one_letter_code
_entity_poly.pdbx_strand_id
1 'polypeptide(L)'
;MRLLLAAVAGYCIGSISWAVIVGRIAAGIDVREHGSGTAGGANIGRLLGFGYGALVTCCDAVKGVAAALVGQVIGGASGQMASGAAAVLGHMLPLWFGFAGGKAIATFFGSCLLTAPAAVLPAGALWLGLRLALHSVPRASAIAAACLPLIGRVCGLSRPRILYLGVMGAVICLRHIPDALAPGSGRRARGRGLVAFALGIGLCLAMPLGTPAVAGAIADAAGDAMADAMADADEPVLVRVGIVGLPAQVTLGSSSGDTLLRIGGGPEMPVAVFEPDAASGIACISPDGMRVCFEGSVGVEVVAVGSGSARDSDASLIWLGSPADVFRGRFELVRGESGEMYTVNILSLEDYVAGVVPYEIGAGAPQEALRAQAVVCRTEALELSARHGEEPFAICSSTHCQVYRGAAAELAQLDVRRAVDSTRGEVLFYDGRPAPCAKYHACCGGVTESAEAVWRFDVPYMRGVHCCASAAQEDLPVDGEVGDDAIRDEASLRAVIAAPNELDFCYGSNGYRWRADYTAGQLATILEPIIGRLEPSRSWIISIAVIERTPRGSALRVRVTTTEGEYDVAGEYAIR
;
A
#
# COMPACT_ATOMS: atom_id res chain seq x y z
N MET A 1 19.29 35.18 -25.68
CA MET A 1 19.23 34.19 -26.79
C MET A 1 19.99 32.90 -26.47
N ARG A 2 21.32 32.93 -26.28
CA ARG A 2 22.13 31.69 -26.12
C ARG A 2 21.73 30.81 -24.94
N LEU A 3 21.46 31.39 -23.76
CA LEU A 3 21.01 30.61 -22.60
C LEU A 3 19.64 29.96 -22.79
N LEU A 4 18.72 30.67 -23.46
CA LEU A 4 17.40 30.13 -23.80
C LEU A 4 17.54 28.96 -24.78
N LEU A 5 18.38 29.10 -25.81
CA LEU A 5 18.65 28.02 -26.76
C LEU A 5 19.30 26.80 -26.08
N ALA A 6 20.23 27.03 -25.15
CA ALA A 6 20.83 25.98 -24.33
C ALA A 6 19.79 25.26 -23.47
N ALA A 7 18.88 26.00 -22.82
CA ALA A 7 17.80 25.43 -22.03
C ALA A 7 16.81 24.62 -22.89
N VAL A 8 16.40 25.12 -24.06
CA VAL A 8 15.51 24.39 -24.98
C VAL A 8 16.17 23.09 -25.44
N ALA A 9 17.44 23.14 -25.86
CA ALA A 9 18.18 21.95 -26.26
C ALA A 9 18.28 20.93 -25.10
N GLY A 10 18.63 21.39 -23.90
CA GLY A 10 18.69 20.55 -22.70
C GLY A 10 17.36 19.90 -22.36
N TYR A 11 16.25 20.64 -22.43
CA TYR A 11 14.91 20.12 -22.19
C TYR A 11 14.50 19.04 -23.20
N CYS A 12 14.78 19.25 -24.50
CA CYS A 12 14.50 18.26 -25.54
C CYS A 12 15.29 16.95 -25.31
N ILE A 13 16.57 17.04 -24.93
CA ILE A 13 17.41 15.89 -24.60
C ILE A 13 16.91 15.19 -23.33
N GLY A 14 16.60 15.95 -22.28
CA GLY A 14 16.09 15.41 -21.02
C GLY A 14 14.75 14.71 -21.17
N SER A 15 13.92 15.17 -22.11
CA SER A 15 12.59 14.61 -22.43
C SER A 15 12.63 13.21 -23.03
N ILE A 16 13.79 12.66 -23.37
CA ILE A 16 13.93 11.28 -23.82
C ILE A 16 13.78 10.35 -22.59
N SER A 17 12.64 9.67 -22.48
CA SER A 17 12.33 8.75 -21.39
C SER A 17 12.82 7.33 -21.70
N TRP A 18 14.07 7.04 -21.33
CA TRP A 18 14.65 5.70 -21.53
C TRP A 18 13.88 4.60 -20.81
N ALA A 19 13.27 4.89 -19.67
CA ALA A 19 12.41 3.93 -18.97
C ALA A 19 11.21 3.51 -19.81
N VAL A 20 10.51 4.46 -20.45
CA VAL A 20 9.35 4.15 -21.31
C VAL A 20 9.80 3.44 -22.59
N ILE A 21 10.90 3.88 -23.20
CA ILE A 21 11.46 3.25 -24.42
C ILE A 21 11.85 1.79 -24.13
N VAL A 22 12.63 1.54 -23.08
CA VAL A 22 13.08 0.20 -22.71
C VAL A 22 11.90 -0.67 -22.29
N GLY A 23 10.94 -0.14 -21.51
CA GLY A 23 9.74 -0.89 -21.12
C GLY A 23 8.92 -1.38 -22.32
N ARG A 24 8.72 -0.52 -23.32
CA ARG A 24 7.98 -0.87 -24.54
C ARG A 24 8.73 -1.87 -25.42
N ILE A 25 10.03 -1.68 -25.61
CA ILE A 25 10.84 -2.56 -26.47
C ILE A 25 11.05 -3.94 -25.84
N ALA A 26 11.38 -3.98 -24.55
CA ALA A 26 11.76 -5.23 -23.88
C ALA A 26 10.56 -6.07 -23.43
N ALA A 27 9.42 -5.44 -23.12
CA ALA A 27 8.28 -6.13 -22.51
C ALA A 27 6.90 -5.70 -23.04
N GLY A 28 6.83 -4.79 -24.01
CA GLY A 28 5.55 -4.33 -24.56
C GLY A 28 4.70 -3.51 -23.58
N ILE A 29 5.25 -3.08 -22.43
CA ILE A 29 4.51 -2.36 -21.39
C ILE A 29 4.88 -0.88 -21.35
N ASP A 30 3.92 -0.04 -20.95
CA ASP A 30 4.24 1.29 -20.45
C ASP A 30 4.60 1.21 -18.96
N VAL A 31 5.87 1.48 -18.63
CA VAL A 31 6.39 1.39 -17.26
C VAL A 31 5.65 2.28 -16.25
N ARG A 32 4.93 3.29 -16.73
CA ARG A 32 4.19 4.24 -15.89
C ARG A 32 2.86 3.69 -15.39
N GLU A 33 2.36 2.65 -16.04
CA GLU A 33 1.13 1.94 -15.66
C GLU A 33 1.43 0.76 -14.72
N HIS A 34 2.71 0.52 -14.40
CA HIS A 34 3.16 -0.66 -13.69
C HIS A 34 4.12 -0.30 -12.53
N GLY A 35 4.13 -1.14 -11.49
CA GLY A 35 5.02 -0.97 -10.33
C GLY A 35 4.75 0.35 -9.59
N SER A 36 5.79 1.16 -9.39
CA SER A 36 5.66 2.47 -8.72
C SER A 36 5.03 3.58 -9.57
N GLY A 37 4.69 3.30 -10.83
CA GLY A 37 4.21 4.29 -11.80
C GLY A 37 5.25 5.33 -12.26
N THR A 38 6.49 5.27 -11.75
CA THR A 38 7.54 6.23 -12.11
C THR A 38 8.37 5.76 -13.32
N ALA A 39 8.63 6.68 -14.26
CA ALA A 39 9.46 6.43 -15.44
C ALA A 39 10.96 6.57 -15.11
N GLY A 40 11.52 5.64 -14.34
CA GLY A 40 12.94 5.63 -13.98
C GLY A 40 13.53 4.24 -13.82
N GLY A 41 14.86 4.16 -13.77
CA GLY A 41 15.60 2.89 -13.71
C GLY A 41 15.25 2.00 -12.51
N ALA A 42 14.89 2.58 -11.36
CA ALA A 42 14.44 1.79 -10.21
C ALA A 42 13.11 1.04 -10.47
N ASN A 43 12.19 1.64 -11.23
CA ASN A 43 10.92 0.99 -11.56
C ASN A 43 11.11 -0.09 -12.62
N ILE A 44 11.87 0.21 -13.67
CA ILE A 44 12.26 -0.78 -14.69
C ILE A 44 13.02 -1.94 -14.06
N GLY A 45 13.92 -1.67 -13.12
CA GLY A 45 14.68 -2.71 -12.43
C GLY A 45 13.81 -3.67 -11.62
N ARG A 46 12.71 -3.17 -11.04
CA ARG A 46 11.71 -4.01 -10.36
C ARG A 46 10.87 -4.84 -11.32
N LEU A 47 10.54 -4.29 -12.49
CA LEU A 47 9.63 -4.94 -13.45
C LEU A 47 10.35 -5.94 -14.36
N LEU A 48 11.55 -5.60 -14.83
CA LEU A 48 12.28 -6.35 -15.86
C LEU A 48 13.62 -6.91 -15.36
N GLY A 49 14.01 -6.62 -14.12
CA GLY A 49 15.26 -7.07 -13.51
C GLY A 49 16.39 -6.05 -13.51
N PHE A 50 17.40 -6.31 -12.68
CA PHE A 50 18.49 -5.37 -12.38
C PHE A 50 19.24 -4.88 -13.62
N GLY A 51 19.48 -5.75 -14.61
CA GLY A 51 20.19 -5.39 -15.85
C GLY A 51 19.52 -4.25 -16.61
N TYR A 52 18.19 -4.31 -16.77
CA TYR A 52 17.42 -3.25 -17.43
C TYR A 52 17.34 -1.99 -16.58
N GLY A 53 17.23 -2.12 -15.26
CA GLY A 53 17.24 -0.97 -14.35
C GLY A 53 18.58 -0.21 -14.39
N ALA A 54 19.70 -0.95 -14.44
CA ALA A 54 21.03 -0.39 -14.58
C ALA A 54 21.19 0.31 -15.94
N LEU A 55 20.77 -0.34 -17.04
CA LEU A 55 20.80 0.23 -18.39
C LEU A 55 20.07 1.59 -18.45
N VAL A 56 18.82 1.64 -17.97
CA VAL A 56 18.03 2.88 -17.97
C VAL A 56 18.69 3.96 -17.13
N THR A 57 19.21 3.61 -15.95
CA THR A 57 19.93 4.55 -15.09
C THR A 57 21.17 5.12 -15.78
N CYS A 58 21.95 4.28 -16.48
CA CYS A 58 23.10 4.71 -17.26
C CYS A 58 22.68 5.64 -18.41
N CYS A 59 21.65 5.29 -19.19
CA CYS A 59 21.16 6.12 -20.28
C CYS A 59 20.63 7.48 -19.79
N ASP A 60 19.96 7.50 -18.63
CA ASP A 60 19.51 8.74 -17.98
C ASP A 60 20.68 9.61 -17.48
N ALA A 61 21.77 9.01 -16.99
CA ALA A 61 22.98 9.75 -16.67
C ALA A 61 23.66 10.30 -17.93
N VAL A 62 23.77 9.49 -18.98
CA VAL A 62 24.37 9.88 -20.27
C VAL A 62 23.62 11.05 -20.90
N LYS A 63 22.27 11.06 -20.88
CA LYS A 63 21.53 12.21 -21.41
C LYS A 63 21.77 13.49 -20.60
N GLY A 64 22.00 13.38 -19.29
CA GLY A 64 22.39 14.51 -18.43
C GLY A 64 23.75 15.09 -18.83
N VAL A 65 24.74 14.22 -19.09
CA VAL A 65 26.06 14.60 -19.61
C VAL A 65 25.91 15.27 -20.99
N ALA A 66 25.15 14.66 -21.91
CA ALA A 66 24.95 15.17 -23.25
C ALA A 66 24.29 16.56 -23.24
N ALA A 67 23.26 16.76 -22.41
CA ALA A 67 22.63 18.07 -22.26
C ALA A 67 23.62 19.13 -21.75
N ALA A 68 24.41 18.81 -20.73
CA ALA A 68 25.43 19.72 -20.21
C ALA A 68 26.48 20.07 -21.30
N LEU A 69 26.98 19.10 -22.06
CA LEU A 69 27.92 19.34 -23.17
C LEU A 69 27.33 20.28 -24.23
N VAL A 70 26.10 20.02 -24.68
CA VAL A 70 25.42 20.87 -25.68
C VAL A 70 25.24 22.28 -25.14
N GLY A 71 24.84 22.41 -23.86
CA GLY A 71 24.72 23.72 -23.20
C GLY A 71 26.04 24.47 -23.12
N GLN A 72 27.15 23.77 -22.87
CA GLN A 72 28.48 24.35 -22.82
C GLN A 72 28.89 24.92 -24.18
N VAL A 73 28.61 24.21 -25.27
CA VAL A 73 28.89 24.68 -26.64
C VAL A 73 28.08 25.94 -26.97
N ILE A 74 26.81 26.00 -26.56
CA ILE A 74 25.92 27.11 -26.90
C ILE A 74 26.20 28.37 -26.06
N GLY A 75 26.42 28.20 -24.75
CA GLY A 75 26.40 29.31 -23.79
C GLY A 75 27.53 29.29 -22.76
N GLY A 76 28.59 28.51 -22.98
CA GLY A 76 29.69 28.36 -22.03
C GLY A 76 29.24 27.76 -20.71
N ALA A 77 29.93 28.08 -19.61
CA ALA A 77 29.61 27.54 -18.28
C ALA A 77 28.16 27.83 -17.84
N SER A 78 27.62 29.01 -18.16
CA SER A 78 26.23 29.36 -17.85
C SER A 78 25.24 28.57 -18.71
N GLY A 79 25.55 28.34 -19.99
CA GLY A 79 24.76 27.49 -20.87
C GLY A 79 24.78 26.02 -20.45
N GLN A 80 25.91 25.53 -19.94
CA GLN A 80 26.06 24.18 -19.39
C GLN A 80 25.11 23.96 -18.21
N MET A 81 25.07 24.89 -17.24
CA MET A 81 24.15 24.82 -16.10
C MET A 81 22.68 24.98 -16.53
N ALA A 82 22.39 25.92 -17.45
CA ALA A 82 21.02 26.14 -17.94
C ALA A 82 20.46 24.91 -18.68
N SER A 83 21.26 24.32 -19.57
CA SER A 83 20.89 23.09 -20.29
C SER A 83 20.77 21.89 -19.35
N GLY A 84 21.69 21.73 -18.40
CA GLY A 84 21.62 20.69 -17.38
C GLY A 84 20.38 20.78 -16.50
N ALA A 85 20.00 22.00 -16.06
CA ALA A 85 18.76 22.23 -15.32
C ALA A 85 17.52 21.90 -16.16
N ALA A 86 17.52 22.34 -17.42
CA ALA A 86 16.42 22.07 -18.33
C ALA A 86 16.27 20.58 -18.65
N ALA A 87 17.38 19.81 -18.70
CA ALA A 87 17.34 18.37 -18.87
C ALA A 87 16.74 17.62 -17.68
N VAL A 88 16.99 18.11 -16.45
CA VAL A 88 16.32 17.60 -15.24
C VAL A 88 14.81 17.82 -15.34
N LEU A 89 14.38 19.02 -15.73
CA LEU A 89 12.96 19.33 -15.95
C LEU A 89 12.36 18.48 -17.09
N GLY A 90 13.08 18.30 -18.19
CA GLY A 90 12.66 17.43 -19.31
C GLY A 90 12.52 15.97 -18.88
N HIS A 91 13.37 15.46 -17.98
CA HIS A 91 13.20 14.12 -17.45
C HIS A 91 11.95 14.00 -16.57
N MET A 92 11.59 15.04 -15.81
CA MET A 92 10.40 15.05 -14.95
C MET A 92 9.10 15.23 -15.76
N LEU A 93 9.14 16.10 -16.76
CA LEU A 93 8.03 16.47 -17.64
C LEU A 93 8.43 16.25 -19.10
N PRO A 94 8.57 14.98 -19.55
CA PRO A 94 9.07 14.67 -20.88
C PRO A 94 8.07 15.02 -21.98
N LEU A 95 8.45 15.96 -22.84
CA LEU A 95 7.64 16.43 -23.97
C LEU A 95 7.14 15.29 -24.86
N TRP A 96 8.03 14.35 -25.18
CA TRP A 96 7.75 13.26 -26.12
C TRP A 96 6.88 12.14 -25.54
N PHE A 97 6.64 12.17 -24.23
CA PHE A 97 5.98 11.08 -23.50
C PHE A 97 4.85 11.60 -22.61
N GLY A 98 4.11 12.62 -23.06
CA GLY A 98 2.90 13.09 -22.37
C GLY A 98 3.17 13.71 -20.99
N PHE A 99 4.35 14.28 -20.77
CA PHE A 99 4.72 15.03 -19.56
C PHE A 99 4.68 14.23 -18.24
N ALA A 100 4.63 12.91 -18.29
CA ALA A 100 4.72 12.03 -17.13
C ALA A 100 6.08 11.31 -17.09
N GLY A 101 7.00 11.83 -16.28
CA GLY A 101 8.40 11.37 -16.20
C GLY A 101 8.87 10.87 -14.83
N GLY A 102 10.18 10.70 -14.69
CA GLY A 102 10.83 10.17 -13.48
C GLY A 102 11.27 11.25 -12.49
N LYS A 103 12.08 10.85 -11.48
CA LYS A 103 12.54 11.74 -10.39
C LYS A 103 13.90 12.42 -10.65
N ALA A 104 14.50 12.15 -11.81
CA ALA A 104 15.65 12.86 -12.36
C ALA A 104 17.00 12.79 -11.59
N ILE A 105 17.17 11.92 -10.59
CA ILE A 105 18.46 11.74 -9.89
C ILE A 105 19.59 11.43 -10.88
N ALA A 106 19.42 10.42 -11.75
CA ALA A 106 20.45 10.00 -12.69
C ALA A 106 20.79 11.10 -13.71
N THR A 107 19.76 11.77 -14.25
CA THR A 107 19.94 12.91 -15.17
C THR A 107 20.70 14.06 -14.51
N PHE A 108 20.38 14.38 -13.26
CA PHE A 108 21.08 15.41 -12.51
C PHE A 108 22.52 15.01 -12.19
N PHE A 109 22.75 13.77 -11.75
CA PHE A 109 24.08 13.21 -11.55
C PHE A 109 24.94 13.34 -12.82
N GLY A 110 24.39 12.97 -13.97
CA GLY A 110 25.06 13.12 -15.27
C GLY A 110 25.45 14.57 -15.58
N SER A 111 24.55 15.53 -15.33
CA SER A 111 24.87 16.95 -15.49
C SER A 111 25.96 17.43 -14.51
N CYS A 112 25.96 16.93 -13.27
CA CYS A 112 26.94 17.27 -12.24
C CYS A 112 28.36 16.81 -12.57
N LEU A 113 28.53 15.75 -13.36
CA LEU A 113 29.86 15.33 -13.83
C LEU A 113 30.61 16.43 -14.60
N LEU A 114 29.89 17.38 -15.22
CA LEU A 114 30.47 18.48 -15.96
C LEU A 114 30.28 19.84 -15.28
N THR A 115 29.12 20.07 -14.65
CA THR A 115 28.80 21.36 -14.01
C THR A 115 29.48 21.53 -12.65
N ALA A 116 29.65 20.44 -11.88
CA ALA A 116 30.16 20.46 -10.52
C ALA A 116 30.89 19.14 -10.14
N PRO A 117 31.95 18.73 -10.87
CA PRO A 117 32.59 17.42 -10.67
C PRO A 117 33.10 17.19 -9.25
N ALA A 118 33.60 18.23 -8.58
CA ALA A 118 34.11 18.13 -7.20
C ALA A 118 33.01 17.77 -6.18
N ALA A 119 31.73 18.05 -6.47
CA ALA A 119 30.61 17.70 -5.59
C ALA A 119 30.09 16.27 -5.82
N VAL A 120 30.47 15.59 -6.91
CA VAL A 120 29.91 14.29 -7.30
C VAL A 120 30.28 13.20 -6.30
N LEU A 121 31.57 13.05 -5.97
CA LEU A 121 32.02 12.00 -5.05
C LEU A 121 31.47 12.22 -3.62
N PRO A 122 31.55 13.42 -3.02
CA PRO A 122 30.97 13.65 -1.69
C PRO A 122 29.45 13.45 -1.65
N ALA A 123 28.72 13.91 -2.67
CA ALA A 123 27.27 13.73 -2.74
C ALA A 123 26.89 12.26 -2.95
N GLY A 124 27.63 11.53 -3.80
CA GLY A 124 27.43 10.09 -4.02
C GLY A 124 27.75 9.27 -2.78
N ALA A 125 28.82 9.59 -2.07
CA ALA A 125 29.20 8.93 -0.81
C ALA A 125 28.17 9.19 0.29
N LEU A 126 27.70 10.44 0.44
CA LEU A 126 26.64 10.79 1.39
C LEU A 126 25.35 10.05 1.05
N TRP A 127 24.94 10.06 -0.21
CA TRP A 127 23.73 9.35 -0.66
C TRP A 127 23.83 7.85 -0.40
N LEU A 128 24.98 7.23 -0.71
CA LEU A 128 25.20 5.80 -0.49
C LEU A 128 25.20 5.47 1.01
N GLY A 129 25.91 6.25 1.83
CA GLY A 129 25.91 6.09 3.29
C GLY A 129 24.50 6.22 3.88
N LEU A 130 23.73 7.23 3.44
CA LEU A 130 22.33 7.40 3.84
C LEU A 130 21.43 6.28 3.33
N ARG A 131 21.66 5.78 2.11
CA ARG A 131 20.91 4.66 1.55
C ARG A 131 21.14 3.38 2.36
N LEU A 132 22.38 3.12 2.74
CA LEU A 132 22.77 1.97 3.56
C LEU A 132 22.23 2.11 5.00
N ALA A 133 22.25 3.32 5.58
CA ALA A 133 21.77 3.55 6.93
C ALA A 133 20.23 3.61 7.05
N LEU A 134 19.55 4.21 6.07
CA LEU A 134 18.11 4.44 6.11
C LEU A 134 17.31 3.36 5.38
N HIS A 135 17.97 2.47 4.64
CA HIS A 135 17.38 1.47 3.76
C HIS A 135 16.28 2.02 2.83
N SER A 136 16.32 3.32 2.52
CA SER A 136 15.25 4.03 1.82
C SER A 136 15.83 4.94 0.74
N VAL A 137 15.55 4.63 -0.52
CA VAL A 137 15.97 5.45 -1.66
C VAL A 137 15.38 6.86 -1.61
N PRO A 138 14.07 7.06 -1.37
CA PRO A 138 13.50 8.40 -1.35
C PRO A 138 14.08 9.28 -0.23
N ARG A 139 14.24 8.74 0.99
CA ARG A 139 14.79 9.48 2.13
C ARG A 139 16.26 9.84 1.91
N ALA A 140 17.09 8.88 1.48
CA ALA A 140 18.50 9.14 1.19
C ALA A 140 18.67 10.19 0.08
N SER A 141 17.82 10.14 -0.96
CA SER A 141 17.85 11.09 -2.07
C SER A 141 17.43 12.50 -1.65
N ALA A 142 16.37 12.63 -0.84
CA ALA A 142 15.91 13.92 -0.34
C ALA A 142 16.95 14.60 0.57
N ILE A 143 17.52 13.84 1.52
CA ILE A 143 18.53 14.37 2.46
C ILE A 143 19.81 14.74 1.70
N ALA A 144 20.32 13.86 0.82
CA ALA A 144 21.52 14.16 0.04
C ALA A 144 21.32 15.38 -0.88
N ALA A 145 20.12 15.53 -1.48
CA ALA A 145 19.78 16.69 -2.30
C ALA A 145 19.73 18.00 -1.49
N ALA A 146 19.20 17.97 -0.26
CA ALA A 146 19.19 19.12 0.64
C ALA A 146 20.61 19.55 1.07
N CYS A 147 21.56 18.62 1.15
CA CYS A 147 22.95 18.90 1.50
C CYS A 147 23.80 19.46 0.35
N LEU A 148 23.31 19.48 -0.90
CA LEU A 148 24.10 19.89 -2.07
C LEU A 148 24.71 21.31 -2.00
N PRO A 149 24.04 22.36 -1.48
CA PRO A 149 24.65 23.67 -1.31
C PRO A 149 25.85 23.66 -0.36
N LEU A 150 25.72 22.92 0.76
CA LEU A 150 26.78 22.77 1.74
C LEU A 150 27.98 22.02 1.16
N ILE A 151 27.71 20.91 0.46
CA ILE A 151 28.74 20.16 -0.27
C ILE A 151 29.46 21.08 -1.27
N GLY A 152 28.71 21.86 -2.05
CA GLY A 152 29.29 22.81 -2.99
C GLY A 152 30.20 23.85 -2.31
N ARG A 153 29.83 24.32 -1.12
CA ARG A 153 30.64 25.26 -0.33
C ARG A 153 31.91 24.60 0.22
N VAL A 154 31.81 23.40 0.78
CA VAL A 154 32.96 22.62 1.29
C VAL A 154 33.95 22.28 0.17
N CYS A 155 33.44 21.99 -1.02
CA CYS A 155 34.26 21.73 -2.22
C CYS A 155 34.82 23.01 -2.88
N GLY A 156 34.60 24.20 -2.30
CA GLY A 156 35.12 25.47 -2.84
C GLY A 156 34.54 25.87 -4.20
N LEU A 157 33.30 25.47 -4.51
CA LEU A 157 32.67 25.81 -5.80
C LEU A 157 32.31 27.30 -5.89
N SER A 158 32.26 27.83 -7.12
CA SER A 158 31.81 29.20 -7.36
C SER A 158 30.33 29.39 -7.01
N ARG A 159 29.95 30.62 -6.63
CA ARG A 159 28.56 30.98 -6.27
C ARG A 159 27.51 30.51 -7.28
N PRO A 160 27.70 30.66 -8.61
CA PRO A 160 26.72 30.18 -9.59
C PRO A 160 26.51 28.66 -9.56
N ARG A 161 27.57 27.87 -9.30
CA ARG A 161 27.47 26.41 -9.20
C ARG A 161 26.79 25.98 -7.91
N ILE A 162 27.04 26.67 -6.80
CA ILE A 162 26.33 26.42 -5.52
C ILE A 162 24.84 26.73 -5.69
N LEU A 163 24.49 27.83 -6.36
CA LEU A 163 23.10 28.18 -6.67
C LEU A 163 22.45 27.11 -7.56
N TYR A 164 23.13 26.67 -8.62
CA TYR A 164 22.67 25.58 -9.48
C TYR A 164 22.38 24.30 -8.68
N LEU A 165 23.31 23.88 -7.82
CA LEU A 165 23.17 22.73 -6.94
C LEU A 165 22.00 22.88 -5.95
N GLY A 166 21.81 24.07 -5.39
CA GLY A 166 20.72 24.34 -4.46
C GLY A 166 19.34 24.34 -5.12
N VAL A 167 19.20 24.97 -6.28
CA VAL A 167 17.92 25.00 -7.02
C VAL A 167 17.56 23.60 -7.50
N MET A 168 18.50 22.86 -8.09
CA MET A 168 18.24 21.49 -8.54
C MET A 168 18.04 20.52 -7.38
N GLY A 169 18.80 20.68 -6.29
CA GLY A 169 18.61 19.93 -5.05
C GLY A 169 17.22 20.13 -4.47
N ALA A 170 16.72 21.38 -4.44
CA ALA A 170 15.35 21.67 -4.02
C ALA A 170 14.30 21.02 -4.93
N VAL A 171 14.46 21.12 -6.25
CA VAL A 171 13.55 20.49 -7.22
C VAL A 171 13.48 18.96 -7.05
N ILE A 172 14.64 18.30 -6.88
CA ILE A 172 14.70 16.85 -6.63
C ILE A 172 14.10 16.52 -5.27
N CYS A 173 14.42 17.30 -4.23
CA CYS A 173 13.86 17.12 -2.89
C CYS A 173 12.33 17.19 -2.93
N LEU A 174 11.75 18.23 -3.53
CA LEU A 174 10.30 18.40 -3.69
C LEU A 174 9.65 17.22 -4.42
N ARG A 175 10.33 16.65 -5.44
CA ARG A 175 9.83 15.48 -6.17
C ARG A 175 9.88 14.19 -5.35
N HIS A 176 10.80 14.09 -4.38
CA HIS A 176 10.96 12.94 -3.50
C HIS A 176 10.19 13.04 -2.18
N ILE A 177 9.78 14.25 -1.78
CA ILE A 177 9.00 14.50 -0.56
C ILE A 177 7.71 13.66 -0.53
N PRO A 178 6.88 13.61 -1.59
CA PRO A 178 5.68 12.79 -1.58
C PRO A 178 5.97 11.32 -1.31
N ASP A 179 7.05 10.74 -1.83
CA ASP A 179 7.40 9.33 -1.53
C ASP A 179 8.14 9.15 -0.21
N ALA A 180 8.85 10.18 0.25
CA ALA A 180 9.50 10.18 1.56
C ALA A 180 8.47 10.37 2.70
N LEU A 181 7.34 11.01 2.39
CA LEU A 181 6.18 11.25 3.25
C LEU A 181 5.01 10.30 2.97
N ALA A 182 5.03 9.56 1.86
CA ALA A 182 3.99 8.60 1.49
C ALA A 182 3.82 7.62 2.64
N PRO A 183 2.58 7.28 3.03
CA PRO A 183 2.32 6.27 4.05
C PRO A 183 2.85 4.93 3.54
N GLY A 184 4.06 4.58 3.98
CA GLY A 184 4.79 3.39 3.55
C GLY A 184 6.01 3.25 4.44
N SER A 185 5.96 2.28 5.34
CA SER A 185 6.78 2.10 6.57
C SER A 185 6.33 2.98 7.74
N GLY A 186 5.82 2.33 8.79
CA GLY A 186 5.29 2.91 10.03
C GLY A 186 6.29 3.76 10.82
N ARG A 187 6.55 4.98 10.36
CA ARG A 187 7.17 6.06 11.14
C ARG A 187 6.55 7.41 10.74
N ARG A 188 5.42 7.78 11.35
CA ARG A 188 5.13 9.19 11.67
C ARG A 188 5.84 9.50 13.00
N ALA A 189 6.54 10.60 13.26
CA ALA A 189 6.85 11.79 12.48
C ALA A 189 8.35 12.17 12.47
N ARG A 190 9.26 11.29 12.02
CA ARG A 190 10.66 11.69 11.78
C ARG A 190 10.84 12.54 10.50
N GLY A 191 9.96 12.42 9.51
CA GLY A 191 10.15 13.06 8.19
C GLY A 191 9.93 14.57 8.16
N ARG A 192 8.93 15.08 8.88
CA ARG A 192 8.61 16.52 8.89
C ARG A 192 9.67 17.33 9.63
N GLY A 193 10.12 16.85 10.80
CA GLY A 193 11.21 17.44 11.56
C GLY A 193 12.54 17.40 10.82
N LEU A 194 12.93 16.26 10.23
CA LEU A 194 14.23 16.12 9.54
C LEU A 194 14.30 16.91 8.23
N VAL A 195 13.17 17.02 7.49
CA VAL A 195 13.09 17.81 6.24
C VAL A 195 12.96 19.29 6.54
N ALA A 196 12.23 19.70 7.59
CA ALA A 196 12.22 21.09 8.06
C ALA A 196 13.57 21.50 8.69
N PHE A 197 14.25 20.58 9.37
CA PHE A 197 15.62 20.74 9.89
C PHE A 197 16.64 20.84 8.75
N ALA A 198 16.52 20.03 7.69
CA ALA A 198 17.37 20.10 6.50
C ALA A 198 17.09 21.35 5.64
N LEU A 199 15.82 21.75 5.48
CA LEU A 199 15.45 23.03 4.86
C LEU A 199 15.95 24.21 5.69
N GLY A 200 15.81 24.15 7.02
CA GLY A 200 16.25 25.19 7.96
C GLY A 200 17.76 25.38 7.97
N ILE A 201 18.55 24.30 7.95
CA ILE A 201 20.02 24.36 7.82
C ILE A 201 20.42 24.90 6.44
N GLY A 202 19.71 24.50 5.37
CA GLY A 202 19.95 24.98 4.00
C GLY A 202 19.63 26.47 3.81
N LEU A 203 18.57 26.98 4.46
CA LEU A 203 18.18 28.39 4.42
C LEU A 203 19.04 29.27 5.34
N CYS A 204 19.42 28.78 6.53
CA CYS A 204 20.21 29.54 7.51
C CYS A 204 21.70 29.67 7.14
N LEU A 205 22.28 28.73 6.40
CA LEU A 205 23.69 28.82 5.97
C LEU A 205 23.90 29.64 4.67
N ALA A 206 22.81 30.12 4.07
CA ALA A 206 22.83 31.09 2.97
C ALA A 206 22.93 32.54 3.45
N MET A 207 22.75 32.81 4.74
CA MET A 207 22.83 34.16 5.32
C MET A 207 24.11 34.34 6.16
N PRO A 208 24.69 35.56 6.19
CA PRO A 208 25.89 35.81 6.97
C PRO A 208 25.57 35.76 8.47
N LEU A 209 26.23 34.87 9.20
CA LEU A 209 26.13 34.70 10.65
C LEU A 209 26.45 36.00 11.38
N GLY A 210 25.51 36.47 12.21
CA GLY A 210 25.72 37.59 13.13
C GLY A 210 24.59 37.72 14.15
N THR A 211 24.61 36.92 15.22
CA THR A 211 24.36 37.29 16.63
C THR A 211 24.03 36.06 17.51
N PRO A 212 24.55 36.00 18.75
CA PRO A 212 24.40 34.84 19.66
C PRO A 212 23.00 34.64 20.24
N ALA A 213 22.08 35.60 20.07
CA ALA A 213 20.69 35.48 20.51
C ALA A 213 19.91 34.40 19.73
N VAL A 214 20.28 34.15 18.47
CA VAL A 214 19.66 33.14 17.61
C VAL A 214 20.08 31.72 18.04
N ALA A 215 21.29 31.55 18.59
CA ALA A 215 21.76 30.25 19.07
C ALA A 215 21.02 29.77 20.33
N GLY A 216 20.60 30.69 21.21
CA GLY A 216 19.78 30.37 22.39
C GLY A 216 18.38 29.91 22.03
N ALA A 217 17.71 30.62 21.12
CA ALA A 217 16.38 30.24 20.63
C ALA A 217 16.37 28.88 19.88
N ILE A 218 17.51 28.48 19.29
CA ILE A 218 17.68 27.17 18.64
C ILE A 218 17.84 26.04 19.67
N ALA A 219 18.48 26.28 20.82
CA ALA A 219 18.59 25.29 21.89
C ALA A 219 17.23 25.04 22.56
N ASP A 220 16.45 26.11 22.76
CA ASP A 220 15.10 26.01 23.31
C ASP A 220 14.14 25.33 22.31
N ALA A 221 14.18 25.70 21.02
CA ALA A 221 13.40 25.03 19.97
C ALA A 221 13.81 23.56 19.74
N ALA A 222 15.09 23.21 19.96
CA ALA A 222 15.55 21.83 19.93
C ALA A 222 15.10 21.03 21.16
N GLY A 223 15.00 21.68 22.32
CA GLY A 223 14.41 21.11 23.53
C GLY A 223 12.91 20.82 23.34
N ASP A 224 12.16 21.79 22.83
CA ASP A 224 10.73 21.66 22.56
C ASP A 224 10.45 20.63 21.45
N ALA A 225 11.24 20.60 20.37
CA ALA A 225 11.10 19.61 19.31
C ALA A 225 11.46 18.18 19.75
N MET A 226 12.37 18.03 20.72
CA MET A 226 12.70 16.71 21.29
C MET A 226 11.63 16.25 22.28
N ALA A 227 10.99 17.18 23.01
CA ALA A 227 9.82 16.91 23.82
C ALA A 227 8.61 16.50 22.96
N ASP A 228 8.34 17.19 21.85
CA ASP A 228 7.30 16.85 20.88
C ASP A 228 7.58 15.50 20.19
N ALA A 229 8.84 15.19 19.84
CA ALA A 229 9.22 13.91 19.25
C ALA A 229 9.09 12.72 20.21
N MET A 230 9.17 12.97 21.53
CA MET A 230 8.92 11.97 22.56
C MET A 230 7.41 11.83 22.86
N ALA A 231 6.61 12.86 22.63
CA ALA A 231 5.16 12.82 22.73
C ALA A 231 4.48 12.09 21.54
N ASP A 232 5.08 12.15 20.35
CA ASP A 232 4.52 11.58 19.09
C ASP A 232 4.76 10.07 18.91
N ALA A 233 5.58 9.44 19.76
CA ALA A 233 5.84 7.99 19.72
C ALA A 233 4.63 7.13 20.15
N ASP A 234 3.59 7.75 20.69
CA ASP A 234 2.39 7.10 21.22
C ASP A 234 1.13 7.36 20.37
N GLU A 235 1.25 8.05 19.22
CA GLU A 235 0.09 8.32 18.36
C GLU A 235 -0.27 7.04 17.56
N PRO A 236 -1.49 6.48 17.74
CA PRO A 236 -1.86 5.22 17.12
C PRO A 236 -1.94 5.36 15.60
N VAL A 237 -1.37 4.39 14.86
CA VAL A 237 -1.59 4.27 13.41
C VAL A 237 -3.09 4.10 13.18
N LEU A 238 -3.72 5.02 12.44
CA LEU A 238 -5.14 4.95 12.15
C LEU A 238 -5.40 4.22 10.83
N VAL A 239 -6.42 3.37 10.83
CA VAL A 239 -6.93 2.65 9.66
C VAL A 239 -8.30 3.19 9.30
N ARG A 240 -8.57 3.37 8.00
CA ARG A 240 -9.87 3.77 7.46
C ARG A 240 -10.49 2.58 6.73
N VAL A 241 -11.53 2.00 7.33
CA VAL A 241 -12.18 0.78 6.84
C VAL A 241 -13.55 1.11 6.24
N GLY A 242 -13.75 0.83 4.96
CA GLY A 242 -15.06 0.93 4.31
C GLY A 242 -15.92 -0.27 4.66
N ILE A 243 -17.07 -0.03 5.30
CA ILE A 243 -18.03 -1.08 5.61
C ILE A 243 -18.93 -1.31 4.39
N VAL A 244 -18.78 -2.49 3.77
CA VAL A 244 -19.47 -2.84 2.52
C VAL A 244 -20.71 -3.71 2.78
N GLY A 245 -21.64 -3.72 1.81
CA GLY A 245 -22.87 -4.50 1.89
C GLY A 245 -23.96 -3.88 2.76
N LEU A 246 -23.83 -2.60 3.10
CA LEU A 246 -24.84 -1.86 3.85
C LEU A 246 -25.99 -1.38 2.94
N PRO A 247 -27.21 -1.25 3.48
CA PRO A 247 -28.30 -0.55 2.81
C PRO A 247 -27.98 0.94 2.61
N ALA A 248 -28.71 1.60 1.70
CA ALA A 248 -28.53 3.02 1.42
C ALA A 248 -28.78 3.91 2.66
N GLN A 249 -29.67 3.48 3.55
CA GLN A 249 -29.91 4.12 4.84
C GLN A 249 -29.14 3.38 5.94
N VAL A 250 -28.38 4.11 6.76
CA VAL A 250 -27.50 3.54 7.77
C VAL A 250 -27.88 4.08 9.15
N THR A 251 -28.05 3.19 10.13
CA THR A 251 -28.35 3.57 11.52
C THR A 251 -27.11 3.37 12.38
N LEU A 252 -26.71 4.40 13.12
CA LEU A 252 -25.66 4.34 14.13
C LEU A 252 -26.26 4.66 15.50
N GLY A 253 -25.78 4.00 16.54
CA GLY A 253 -26.14 4.38 17.91
C GLY A 253 -25.03 4.10 18.91
N SER A 254 -25.22 4.62 20.11
CA SER A 254 -24.33 4.37 21.24
C SER A 254 -24.68 3.03 21.91
N SER A 255 -23.66 2.25 22.28
CA SER A 255 -23.83 0.97 22.99
C SER A 255 -24.20 1.13 24.46
N SER A 256 -24.11 2.34 25.02
CA SER A 256 -24.46 2.64 26.41
C SER A 256 -25.46 3.78 26.49
N GLY A 257 -26.46 3.62 27.37
CA GLY A 257 -27.51 4.63 27.60
C GLY A 257 -27.00 5.95 28.18
N ASP A 258 -25.81 5.94 28.80
CA ASP A 258 -25.20 7.12 29.44
C ASP A 258 -24.27 7.90 28.50
N THR A 259 -24.23 7.54 27.21
CA THR A 259 -23.35 8.16 26.21
C THR A 259 -24.09 8.43 24.91
N LEU A 260 -23.77 9.55 24.28
CA LEU A 260 -24.42 10.02 23.06
C LEU A 260 -23.42 10.01 21.90
N LEU A 261 -23.96 9.92 20.68
CA LEU A 261 -23.21 10.17 19.47
C LEU A 261 -23.19 11.66 19.17
N ARG A 262 -22.01 12.23 18.92
CA ARG A 262 -21.86 13.56 18.32
C ARG A 262 -21.71 13.43 16.81
N ILE A 263 -22.48 14.23 16.09
CA ILE A 263 -22.62 14.12 14.63
C ILE A 263 -22.16 15.42 13.97
N GLY A 264 -21.16 15.34 13.09
CA GLY A 264 -20.62 16.48 12.34
C GLY A 264 -20.10 17.62 13.23
N GLY A 265 -19.76 17.34 14.49
CA GLY A 265 -19.37 18.36 15.48
C GLY A 265 -20.52 19.19 16.06
N GLY A 266 -21.78 18.83 15.77
CA GLY A 266 -22.99 19.54 16.19
C GLY A 266 -23.87 18.71 17.14
N PRO A 267 -25.03 18.21 16.68
CA PRO A 267 -26.03 17.58 17.54
C PRO A 267 -25.52 16.30 18.21
N GLU A 268 -25.97 16.08 19.44
CA GLU A 268 -25.69 14.90 20.24
C GLU A 268 -26.98 14.10 20.46
N MET A 269 -26.97 12.81 20.11
CA MET A 269 -28.15 11.94 20.20
C MET A 269 -27.77 10.47 20.41
N PRO A 270 -28.63 9.65 21.04
CA PRO A 270 -28.28 8.26 21.35
C PRO A 270 -28.25 7.36 20.10
N VAL A 271 -29.07 7.70 19.09
CA VAL A 271 -29.22 6.97 17.83
C VAL A 271 -29.46 7.98 16.72
N ALA A 272 -28.87 7.75 15.56
CA ALA A 272 -29.03 8.58 14.37
C ALA A 272 -29.15 7.71 13.12
N VAL A 273 -30.05 8.13 12.22
CA VAL A 273 -30.25 7.50 10.92
C VAL A 273 -29.68 8.40 9.84
N PHE A 274 -28.90 7.85 8.93
CA PHE A 274 -28.24 8.56 7.85
C PHE A 274 -28.72 8.06 6.50
N GLU A 275 -29.00 8.98 5.58
CA GLU A 275 -29.41 8.66 4.22
C GLU A 275 -28.86 9.66 3.19
N PRO A 276 -28.74 9.27 1.92
CA PRO A 276 -28.30 10.18 0.86
C PRO A 276 -29.35 11.27 0.65
N ASP A 277 -28.92 12.53 0.63
CA ASP A 277 -29.83 13.66 0.36
C ASP A 277 -29.92 13.98 -1.14
N ALA A 278 -30.88 14.81 -1.58
CA ALA A 278 -31.00 15.14 -3.00
C ALA A 278 -29.83 16.02 -3.54
N ALA A 279 -29.19 16.82 -2.67
CA ALA A 279 -28.23 17.86 -3.07
C ALA A 279 -26.76 17.51 -2.77
N SER A 280 -26.25 16.36 -3.23
CA SER A 280 -24.88 15.86 -2.96
C SER A 280 -24.47 15.71 -1.48
N GLY A 281 -25.39 15.99 -0.53
CA GLY A 281 -25.17 15.88 0.91
C GLY A 281 -25.66 14.58 1.54
N ILE A 282 -25.55 14.52 2.87
CA ILE A 282 -26.01 13.42 3.73
C ILE A 282 -27.03 13.98 4.73
N ALA A 283 -28.19 13.36 4.84
CA ALA A 283 -29.19 13.73 5.83
C ALA A 283 -29.05 12.85 7.07
N CYS A 284 -28.99 13.48 8.24
CA CYS A 284 -29.09 12.85 9.55
C CYS A 284 -30.50 13.05 10.09
N ILE A 285 -31.15 11.98 10.52
CA ILE A 285 -32.49 11.97 11.10
C ILE A 285 -32.37 11.48 12.54
N SER A 286 -32.78 12.31 13.48
CA SER A 286 -32.81 11.99 14.90
C SER A 286 -34.07 11.20 15.28
N PRO A 287 -34.12 10.58 16.48
CA PRO A 287 -35.25 9.74 16.90
C PRO A 287 -36.58 10.50 17.01
N ASP A 288 -36.54 11.80 17.27
CA ASP A 288 -37.69 12.72 17.31
C ASP A 288 -38.09 13.24 15.91
N GLY A 289 -37.41 12.79 14.85
CA GLY A 289 -37.73 13.10 13.45
C GLY A 289 -37.12 14.40 12.93
N MET A 290 -36.26 15.08 13.70
CA MET A 290 -35.52 16.23 13.21
C MET A 290 -34.51 15.79 12.14
N ARG A 291 -34.57 16.45 10.98
CA ARG A 291 -33.67 16.19 9.84
C ARG A 291 -32.64 17.31 9.73
N VAL A 292 -31.37 16.95 9.73
CA VAL A 292 -30.23 17.86 9.54
C VAL A 292 -29.45 17.40 8.32
N CYS A 293 -29.30 18.27 7.32
CA CYS A 293 -28.54 17.97 6.11
C CYS A 293 -27.12 18.52 6.20
N PHE A 294 -26.15 17.71 5.79
CA PHE A 294 -24.73 18.05 5.73
C PHE A 294 -24.28 18.06 4.26
N GLU A 295 -23.59 19.12 3.84
CA GLU A 295 -23.09 19.24 2.46
C GLU A 295 -21.80 18.44 2.20
N GLY A 296 -21.12 17.96 3.25
CA GLY A 296 -19.86 17.22 3.19
C GLY A 296 -19.88 15.92 4.01
N SER A 297 -18.69 15.38 4.30
CA SER A 297 -18.57 14.18 5.12
C SER A 297 -19.05 14.43 6.55
N VAL A 298 -19.64 13.39 7.16
CA VAL A 298 -20.25 13.47 8.48
C VAL A 298 -19.49 12.57 9.44
N GLY A 299 -18.72 13.17 10.33
CA GLY A 299 -18.06 12.46 11.44
C GLY A 299 -19.07 12.06 12.51
N VAL A 300 -18.93 10.85 13.05
CA VAL A 300 -19.76 10.33 14.15
C VAL A 300 -18.85 9.74 15.21
N GLU A 301 -18.89 10.28 16.42
CA GLU A 301 -18.05 9.87 17.55
C GLU A 301 -18.86 9.75 18.84
N VAL A 302 -18.40 8.94 19.79
CA VAL A 302 -19.04 8.81 21.10
C VAL A 302 -18.54 9.90 22.04
N VAL A 303 -19.45 10.53 22.77
CA VAL A 303 -19.14 11.54 23.79
C VAL A 303 -19.41 10.98 25.17
N ALA A 304 -18.38 10.97 26.02
CA ALA A 304 -18.51 10.62 27.42
C ALA A 304 -19.07 11.80 28.23
N VAL A 305 -20.12 11.57 29.01
CA VAL A 305 -20.71 12.57 29.91
C VAL A 305 -19.99 12.52 31.27
N GLY A 306 -18.96 13.35 31.46
CA GLY A 306 -18.49 13.81 32.79
C GLY A 306 -17.57 12.90 33.65
N SER A 307 -16.38 13.45 33.96
CA SER A 307 -15.40 13.19 35.04
C SER A 307 -14.77 11.79 35.23
N GLY A 308 -13.47 11.70 34.87
CA GLY A 308 -12.45 11.35 35.86
C GLY A 308 -11.97 9.90 35.96
N SER A 309 -11.36 9.34 34.93
CA SER A 309 -9.99 8.76 34.98
C SER A 309 -9.67 8.14 33.61
N ALA A 310 -8.51 8.48 33.04
CA ALA A 310 -8.08 8.05 31.71
C ALA A 310 -7.61 6.59 31.66
N ARG A 311 -8.17 5.70 32.48
CA ARG A 311 -7.74 4.28 32.57
C ARG A 311 -8.88 3.26 32.63
N ASP A 312 -10.14 3.68 32.47
CA ASP A 312 -11.28 2.76 32.40
C ASP A 312 -12.05 2.97 31.10
N SER A 313 -11.37 2.75 29.97
CA SER A 313 -11.99 2.66 28.66
C SER A 313 -12.56 1.26 28.43
N ASP A 314 -13.48 0.83 29.29
CA ASP A 314 -14.61 -0.01 28.86
C ASP A 314 -15.59 0.88 28.05
N ALA A 315 -15.00 1.63 27.11
CA ALA A 315 -15.53 2.83 26.50
C ALA A 315 -16.74 2.45 25.65
N SER A 316 -17.87 3.11 25.91
CA SER A 316 -19.04 3.08 25.07
C SER A 316 -18.68 3.08 23.58
N LEU A 317 -19.21 2.10 22.86
CA LEU A 317 -18.92 1.83 21.46
C LEU A 317 -20.03 2.36 20.57
N ILE A 318 -19.75 2.46 19.28
CA ILE A 318 -20.76 2.75 18.27
C ILE A 318 -21.25 1.42 17.74
N TRP A 319 -22.56 1.18 17.74
CA TRP A 319 -23.14 0.08 16.98
C TRP A 319 -23.66 0.55 15.63
N LEU A 320 -23.65 -0.35 14.65
CA LEU A 320 -24.05 -0.08 13.26
C LEU A 320 -25.15 -1.06 12.84
N GLY A 321 -26.33 -0.54 12.53
CA GLY A 321 -27.51 -1.31 12.12
C GLY A 321 -28.19 -2.06 13.27
N SER A 322 -27.42 -2.81 14.06
CA SER A 322 -27.90 -3.61 15.19
C SER A 322 -27.05 -3.34 16.44
N PRO A 323 -27.65 -3.24 17.64
CA PRO A 323 -26.90 -3.10 18.90
C PRO A 323 -25.90 -4.23 19.20
N ALA A 324 -26.02 -5.39 18.54
CA ALA A 324 -25.05 -6.48 18.65
C ALA A 324 -23.75 -6.24 17.85
N ASP A 325 -23.81 -5.39 16.82
CA ASP A 325 -22.70 -5.13 15.90
C ASP A 325 -21.98 -3.84 16.35
N VAL A 326 -21.12 -3.98 17.35
CA VAL A 326 -20.38 -2.88 17.98
C VAL A 326 -19.00 -2.66 17.37
N PHE A 327 -18.58 -1.41 17.29
CA PHE A 327 -17.35 -0.96 16.63
C PHE A 327 -16.57 -0.01 17.53
N ARG A 328 -15.24 -0.16 17.51
CA ARG A 328 -14.30 0.76 18.15
C ARG A 328 -14.00 1.96 17.23
N GLY A 329 -13.47 3.02 17.82
CA GLY A 329 -13.09 4.23 17.09
C GLY A 329 -14.30 5.11 16.76
N ARG A 330 -14.26 5.75 15.60
CA ARG A 330 -15.30 6.67 15.11
C ARG A 330 -15.76 6.28 13.71
N PHE A 331 -16.85 6.86 13.26
CA PHE A 331 -17.31 6.74 11.87
C PHE A 331 -17.18 8.07 11.12
N GLU A 332 -17.07 7.96 9.82
CA GLU A 332 -17.19 9.06 8.87
C GLU A 332 -18.07 8.57 7.72
N LEU A 333 -19.18 9.26 7.48
CA LEU A 333 -20.01 9.00 6.31
C LEU A 333 -19.61 9.94 5.19
N VAL A 334 -19.37 9.40 4.00
CA VAL A 334 -18.88 10.15 2.84
C VAL A 334 -19.77 9.85 1.65
N ARG A 335 -20.14 10.86 0.87
CA ARG A 335 -20.81 10.64 -0.40
C ARG A 335 -19.79 10.60 -1.53
N GLY A 336 -19.85 9.56 -2.36
CA GLY A 336 -19.02 9.44 -3.56
C GLY A 336 -19.54 10.24 -4.74
N GLU A 337 -18.71 10.37 -5.78
CA GLU A 337 -19.02 11.16 -6.97
C GLU A 337 -20.20 10.58 -7.77
N SER A 338 -20.38 9.26 -7.77
CA SER A 338 -21.53 8.60 -8.40
C SER A 338 -22.79 8.61 -7.52
N GLY A 339 -22.73 9.26 -6.36
CA GLY A 339 -23.88 9.52 -5.49
C GLY A 339 -24.15 8.46 -4.42
N GLU A 340 -23.40 7.36 -4.40
CA GLU A 340 -23.39 6.37 -3.31
C GLU A 340 -22.89 6.96 -1.99
N MET A 341 -23.30 6.36 -0.89
CA MET A 341 -22.86 6.72 0.46
C MET A 341 -21.94 5.63 1.00
N TYR A 342 -20.74 6.04 1.40
CA TYR A 342 -19.74 5.22 2.06
C TYR A 342 -19.81 5.40 3.57
N THR A 343 -19.76 4.29 4.29
CA THR A 343 -19.64 4.25 5.75
C THR A 343 -18.23 3.84 6.10
N VAL A 344 -17.42 4.77 6.60
CA VAL A 344 -16.00 4.55 6.90
C VAL A 344 -15.78 4.50 8.40
N ASN A 345 -15.33 3.37 8.92
CA ASN A 345 -14.90 3.25 10.31
C ASN A 345 -13.41 3.61 10.44
N ILE A 346 -13.09 4.53 11.36
CA ILE A 346 -11.75 5.05 11.61
C ILE A 346 -11.33 4.67 13.03
N LEU A 347 -10.30 3.84 13.13
CA LEU A 347 -9.85 3.23 14.39
C LEU A 347 -8.34 3.00 14.39
N SER A 348 -7.78 2.65 15.55
CA SER A 348 -6.37 2.28 15.64
C SER A 348 -6.10 0.98 14.89
N LEU A 349 -4.87 0.79 14.42
CA LEU A 349 -4.43 -0.43 13.74
C LEU A 349 -4.65 -1.66 14.61
N GLU A 350 -4.40 -1.56 15.91
CA GLU A 350 -4.57 -2.67 16.85
C GLU A 350 -6.04 -3.01 17.06
N ASP A 351 -6.93 -2.02 17.17
CA ASP A 351 -8.37 -2.26 17.24
C ASP A 351 -8.94 -2.82 15.93
N TYR A 352 -8.37 -2.41 14.79
CA TYR A 352 -8.70 -3.01 13.50
C TYR A 352 -8.32 -4.49 13.46
N VAL A 353 -7.06 -4.82 13.81
CA VAL A 353 -6.57 -6.21 13.82
C VAL A 353 -7.42 -7.07 14.77
N ALA A 354 -7.77 -6.56 15.95
CA ALA A 354 -8.62 -7.27 16.90
C ALA A 354 -10.04 -7.53 16.38
N GLY A 355 -10.57 -6.65 15.52
CA GLY A 355 -11.85 -6.86 14.82
C GLY A 355 -11.77 -7.70 13.54
N VAL A 356 -10.57 -8.09 13.10
CA VAL A 356 -10.36 -8.98 11.94
C VAL A 356 -10.10 -10.42 12.38
N VAL A 357 -9.11 -10.61 13.26
CA VAL A 357 -8.63 -11.93 13.71
C VAL A 357 -9.76 -12.94 14.01
N PRO A 358 -10.79 -12.62 14.81
CA PRO A 358 -11.81 -13.60 15.19
C PRO A 358 -12.67 -14.07 14.01
N TYR A 359 -12.76 -13.29 12.94
CA TYR A 359 -13.53 -13.64 11.75
C TYR A 359 -12.70 -14.35 10.67
N GLU A 360 -11.37 -14.28 10.76
CA GLU A 360 -10.46 -14.96 9.83
C GLU A 360 -10.07 -16.36 10.29
N ILE A 361 -9.76 -16.53 11.58
CA ILE A 361 -9.31 -17.83 12.13
C ILE A 361 -10.28 -18.42 13.17
N GLY A 362 -11.30 -17.66 13.57
CA GLY A 362 -12.20 -18.02 14.66
C GLY A 362 -11.66 -17.54 16.01
N ALA A 363 -12.52 -16.90 16.80
CA ALA A 363 -12.14 -16.34 18.09
C ALA A 363 -11.59 -17.39 19.09
N GLY A 364 -12.02 -18.65 18.97
CA GLY A 364 -11.62 -19.76 19.83
C GLY A 364 -10.37 -20.52 19.36
N ALA A 365 -9.61 -19.98 18.40
CA ALA A 365 -8.38 -20.59 17.93
C ALA A 365 -7.29 -20.62 19.04
N PRO A 366 -6.33 -21.54 18.97
CA PRO A 366 -5.21 -21.59 19.93
C PRO A 366 -4.45 -20.26 20.00
N GLN A 367 -3.95 -19.92 21.18
CA GLN A 367 -3.34 -18.61 21.45
C GLN A 367 -2.20 -18.25 20.48
N GLU A 368 -1.32 -19.21 20.14
CA GLU A 368 -0.23 -18.96 19.19
C GLU A 368 -0.73 -18.78 17.75
N ALA A 369 -1.82 -19.46 17.38
CA ALA A 369 -2.46 -19.26 16.08
C ALA A 369 -3.12 -17.87 16.00
N LEU A 370 -3.77 -17.41 17.06
CA LEU A 370 -4.29 -16.05 17.17
C LEU A 370 -3.17 -14.99 17.06
N ARG A 371 -2.01 -15.24 17.69
CA ARG A 371 -0.83 -14.36 17.58
C ARG A 371 -0.29 -14.31 16.16
N ALA A 372 -0.09 -15.46 15.53
CA ALA A 372 0.36 -15.54 14.14
C ALA A 372 -0.62 -14.82 13.19
N GLN A 373 -1.92 -15.05 13.36
CA GLN A 373 -2.96 -14.37 12.58
C GLN A 373 -2.93 -12.85 12.80
N ALA A 374 -2.75 -12.38 14.04
CA ALA A 374 -2.66 -10.95 14.33
C ALA A 374 -1.48 -10.28 13.61
N VAL A 375 -0.30 -10.92 13.61
CA VAL A 375 0.90 -10.43 12.90
C VAL A 375 0.65 -10.35 11.39
N VAL A 376 0.02 -11.38 10.81
CA VAL A 376 -0.28 -11.43 9.37
C VAL A 376 -1.34 -10.39 9.00
N CYS A 377 -2.45 -10.29 9.74
CA CYS A 377 -3.49 -9.28 9.54
C CYS A 377 -2.93 -7.86 9.61
N ARG A 378 -2.03 -7.58 10.56
CA ARG A 378 -1.35 -6.29 10.70
C ARG A 378 -0.44 -5.99 9.51
N THR A 379 0.31 -6.99 9.06
CA THR A 379 1.19 -6.88 7.88
C THR A 379 0.38 -6.52 6.64
N GLU A 380 -0.70 -7.26 6.41
CA GLU A 380 -1.58 -7.05 5.26
C GLU A 380 -2.28 -5.69 5.35
N ALA A 381 -2.72 -5.25 6.54
CA ALA A 381 -3.33 -3.92 6.72
C ALA A 381 -2.39 -2.76 6.34
N LEU A 382 -1.10 -2.90 6.66
CA LEU A 382 -0.09 -1.90 6.31
C LEU A 382 0.24 -1.90 4.82
N GLU A 383 0.18 -3.06 4.17
CA GLU A 383 0.42 -3.20 2.73
C GLU A 383 -0.75 -2.70 1.89
N LEU A 384 -1.98 -3.06 2.27
CA LEU A 384 -3.21 -2.77 1.53
C LEU A 384 -3.62 -1.30 1.54
N SER A 385 -2.94 -0.45 2.32
CA SER A 385 -3.32 0.95 2.52
C SER A 385 -3.39 1.82 1.25
N ALA A 386 -2.94 1.29 0.10
CA ALA A 386 -3.03 1.93 -1.22
C ALA A 386 -3.96 1.21 -2.23
N ARG A 387 -4.68 0.15 -1.84
CA ARG A 387 -5.50 -0.67 -2.76
C ARG A 387 -6.78 0.04 -3.21
N HIS A 388 -7.35 0.91 -2.36
CA HIS A 388 -8.54 1.72 -2.63
C HIS A 388 -8.15 3.19 -2.86
N GLY A 389 -7.52 3.46 -4.01
CA GLY A 389 -6.96 4.78 -4.32
C GLY A 389 -8.00 5.83 -4.74
N GLU A 390 -9.19 5.39 -5.15
CA GLU A 390 -10.29 6.26 -5.63
C GLU A 390 -11.42 6.38 -4.60
N GLU A 391 -11.47 5.50 -3.60
CA GLU A 391 -12.48 5.48 -2.55
C GLU A 391 -12.02 6.23 -1.26
N PRO A 392 -12.95 6.67 -0.39
CA PRO A 392 -12.60 7.45 0.81
C PRO A 392 -12.01 6.61 1.97
N PHE A 393 -11.75 5.33 1.75
CA PHE A 393 -11.23 4.37 2.73
C PHE A 393 -10.05 3.61 2.15
N ALA A 394 -9.17 3.09 3.01
CA ALA A 394 -7.95 2.40 2.56
C ALA A 394 -8.15 0.89 2.40
N ILE A 395 -9.09 0.31 3.14
CA ILE A 395 -9.36 -1.14 3.21
C ILE A 395 -10.87 -1.36 3.32
N CYS A 396 -11.43 -2.41 2.72
CA CYS A 396 -12.85 -2.76 2.87
C CYS A 396 -13.07 -3.90 3.90
N SER A 397 -14.30 -4.04 4.39
CA SER A 397 -14.66 -5.01 5.44
C SER A 397 -14.96 -6.43 4.96
N SER A 398 -14.77 -6.73 3.67
CA SER A 398 -15.07 -8.05 3.08
C SER A 398 -13.81 -8.88 2.78
N THR A 399 -14.02 -10.12 2.31
CA THR A 399 -12.97 -11.05 1.87
C THR A 399 -12.10 -10.52 0.73
N HIS A 400 -12.50 -9.42 0.08
CA HIS A 400 -11.66 -8.73 -0.90
C HIS A 400 -10.38 -8.16 -0.25
N CYS A 401 -10.47 -7.73 1.02
CA CYS A 401 -9.35 -7.27 1.83
C CYS A 401 -9.13 -8.21 3.01
N GLN A 402 -9.85 -8.00 4.10
CA GLN A 402 -9.87 -8.85 5.29
C GLN A 402 -11.26 -8.76 5.91
N VAL A 403 -11.78 -9.86 6.43
CA VAL A 403 -13.12 -9.89 7.03
C VAL A 403 -13.11 -9.10 8.34
N TYR A 404 -13.74 -7.92 8.33
CA TYR A 404 -13.84 -7.04 9.49
C TYR A 404 -15.30 -6.85 9.89
N ARG A 405 -15.66 -7.13 11.15
CA ARG A 405 -17.04 -6.95 11.64
C ARG A 405 -17.12 -6.26 13.00
N GLY A 406 -16.14 -5.42 13.32
CA GLY A 406 -16.11 -4.69 14.59
C GLY A 406 -15.61 -5.54 15.76
N ALA A 407 -15.96 -5.13 16.97
CA ALA A 407 -15.38 -5.61 18.22
C ALA A 407 -16.21 -6.68 18.94
N ALA A 408 -17.41 -7.01 18.45
CA ALA A 408 -18.34 -7.91 19.15
C ALA A 408 -17.69 -9.27 19.50
N ALA A 409 -17.01 -9.91 18.53
CA ALA A 409 -16.37 -11.20 18.77
C ALA A 409 -15.12 -11.10 19.66
N GLU A 410 -14.34 -10.03 19.54
CA GLU A 410 -13.19 -9.75 20.41
C GLU A 410 -13.62 -9.58 21.88
N LEU A 411 -14.72 -8.84 22.11
CA LEU A 411 -15.25 -8.59 23.46
C LEU A 411 -15.83 -9.86 24.09
N ALA A 412 -16.41 -10.75 23.27
CA ALA A 412 -16.91 -12.03 23.74
C ALA A 412 -15.79 -13.01 24.12
N GLN A 413 -14.59 -12.87 23.55
CA GLN A 413 -13.44 -13.74 23.80
C GLN A 413 -12.12 -12.97 23.91
N LEU A 414 -11.74 -12.69 25.15
CA LEU A 414 -10.58 -11.85 25.49
C LEU A 414 -9.22 -12.41 25.04
N ASP A 415 -9.13 -13.68 24.65
CA ASP A 415 -7.90 -14.31 24.12
C ASP A 415 -7.45 -13.65 22.81
N VAL A 416 -8.41 -13.18 22.00
CA VAL A 416 -8.17 -12.41 20.78
C VAL A 416 -7.43 -11.12 21.12
N ARG A 417 -7.97 -10.32 22.05
CA ARG A 417 -7.35 -9.05 22.45
C ARG A 417 -5.97 -9.28 23.06
N ARG A 418 -5.83 -10.32 23.90
CA ARG A 418 -4.53 -10.73 24.46
C ARG A 418 -3.51 -11.09 23.37
N ALA A 419 -3.91 -11.80 22.32
CA ALA A 419 -3.03 -12.13 21.20
C ALA A 419 -2.55 -10.87 20.47
N VAL A 420 -3.49 -9.99 20.12
CA VAL A 420 -3.19 -8.73 19.41
C VAL A 420 -2.27 -7.85 20.22
N ASP A 421 -2.59 -7.61 21.50
CA ASP A 421 -1.79 -6.78 22.39
C ASP A 421 -0.38 -7.37 22.63
N SER A 422 -0.28 -8.70 22.76
CA SER A 422 1.02 -9.37 22.94
C SER A 422 1.94 -9.34 21.71
N THR A 423 1.37 -9.11 20.53
CA THR A 423 2.09 -9.00 19.25
C THR A 423 2.04 -7.57 18.70
N ARG A 424 1.74 -6.59 19.55
CA ARG A 424 1.54 -5.20 19.14
C ARG A 424 2.77 -4.68 18.41
N GLY A 425 2.57 -4.18 17.19
CA GLY A 425 3.66 -3.66 16.35
C GLY A 425 4.52 -4.73 15.67
N GLU A 426 4.29 -6.02 15.90
CA GLU A 426 4.95 -7.09 15.16
C GLU A 426 4.36 -7.22 13.75
N VAL A 427 5.23 -7.16 12.75
CA VAL A 427 4.89 -7.11 11.32
C VAL A 427 5.96 -7.91 10.56
N LEU A 428 5.54 -8.70 9.57
CA LEU A 428 6.47 -9.42 8.69
C LEU A 428 7.09 -8.43 7.71
N PHE A 429 8.40 -8.49 7.51
CA PHE A 429 9.12 -7.64 6.56
C PHE A 429 9.82 -8.48 5.51
N TYR A 430 9.78 -8.02 4.26
CA TYR A 430 10.61 -8.52 3.18
C TYR A 430 11.13 -7.35 2.35
N ASP A 431 12.44 -7.33 2.09
CA ASP A 431 13.13 -6.25 1.36
C ASP A 431 12.86 -4.84 1.95
N GLY A 432 12.86 -4.74 3.29
CA GLY A 432 12.72 -3.47 4.01
C GLY A 432 11.32 -2.83 3.99
N ARG A 433 10.31 -3.52 3.47
CA ARG A 433 8.89 -3.15 3.54
C ARG A 433 8.07 -4.25 4.20
N PRO A 434 6.86 -3.96 4.73
CA PRO A 434 5.92 -5.01 5.12
C PRO A 434 5.81 -6.05 4.00
N ALA A 435 5.90 -7.32 4.36
CA ALA A 435 5.97 -8.43 3.41
C ALA A 435 4.74 -8.37 2.49
N PRO A 436 4.94 -8.13 1.17
CA PRO A 436 3.81 -7.97 0.27
C PRO A 436 3.00 -9.25 0.17
N CYS A 437 1.67 -9.11 0.12
CA CYS A 437 0.75 -10.21 -0.08
C CYS A 437 0.94 -11.34 0.94
N ALA A 438 0.93 -11.04 2.24
CA ALA A 438 0.99 -12.05 3.29
C ALA A 438 -0.34 -12.81 3.37
N LYS A 439 -0.66 -13.55 2.30
CA LYS A 439 -1.93 -14.24 2.13
C LYS A 439 -2.03 -15.42 3.09
N TYR A 440 -3.22 -15.58 3.63
CA TYR A 440 -3.62 -16.70 4.46
C TYR A 440 -4.94 -17.24 3.95
N HIS A 441 -5.27 -18.47 4.32
CA HIS A 441 -6.50 -19.14 3.93
C HIS A 441 -6.88 -20.18 4.98
N ALA A 442 -8.17 -20.53 5.04
CA ALA A 442 -8.71 -21.34 6.12
C ALA A 442 -8.21 -22.79 6.12
N CYS A 443 -7.97 -23.39 4.95
CA CYS A 443 -7.57 -24.79 4.83
C CYS A 443 -6.83 -25.03 3.51
N CYS A 444 -5.62 -25.58 3.59
CA CYS A 444 -4.80 -25.94 2.42
C CYS A 444 -5.04 -27.37 1.92
N GLY A 445 -5.77 -28.19 2.67
CA GLY A 445 -5.98 -29.60 2.34
C GLY A 445 -4.77 -30.52 2.57
N GLY A 446 -3.71 -30.03 3.22
CA GLY A 446 -2.53 -30.80 3.66
C GLY A 446 -1.19 -30.23 3.19
N VAL A 447 -1.19 -29.44 2.11
CA VAL A 447 0.02 -28.77 1.57
C VAL A 447 -0.39 -27.38 1.06
N THR A 448 0.40 -26.35 1.38
CA THR A 448 0.16 -25.00 0.87
C THR A 448 0.59 -24.85 -0.58
N GLU A 449 0.03 -23.86 -1.27
CA GLU A 449 0.45 -23.48 -2.61
C GLU A 449 1.56 -22.42 -2.59
N SER A 450 2.36 -22.39 -3.66
CA SER A 450 3.27 -21.26 -3.89
C SER A 450 2.50 -20.09 -4.51
N ALA A 451 2.96 -18.86 -4.21
CA ALA A 451 2.35 -17.67 -4.79
C ALA A 451 2.46 -17.65 -6.32
N GLU A 452 3.57 -18.14 -6.88
CA GLU A 452 3.79 -18.22 -8.34
C GLU A 452 2.82 -19.19 -9.02
N ALA A 453 2.48 -20.30 -8.35
CA ALA A 453 1.61 -21.32 -8.94
C ALA A 453 0.15 -20.84 -9.08
N VAL A 454 -0.32 -20.01 -8.15
CA VAL A 454 -1.72 -19.54 -8.11
C VAL A 454 -1.86 -18.10 -8.64
N TRP A 455 -0.86 -17.24 -8.41
CA TRP A 455 -0.89 -15.83 -8.74
C TRP A 455 0.31 -15.41 -9.60
N ARG A 456 0.22 -14.24 -10.25
CA ARG A 456 1.26 -13.72 -11.16
C ARG A 456 2.42 -13.02 -10.44
N PHE A 457 2.76 -13.45 -9.23
CA PHE A 457 3.92 -12.92 -8.49
C PHE A 457 4.67 -14.04 -7.78
N ASP A 458 5.98 -13.90 -7.72
CA ASP A 458 6.88 -14.85 -7.07
C ASP A 458 7.62 -14.14 -5.92
N VAL A 459 7.52 -14.71 -4.73
CA VAL A 459 8.20 -14.26 -3.52
C VAL A 459 8.78 -15.46 -2.77
N PRO A 460 10.00 -15.35 -2.23
CA PRO A 460 10.71 -16.52 -1.71
C PRO A 460 10.11 -17.10 -0.42
N TYR A 461 9.22 -16.37 0.26
CA TYR A 461 8.58 -16.76 1.51
C TYR A 461 7.17 -17.34 1.33
N MET A 462 6.63 -17.39 0.10
CA MET A 462 5.34 -18.04 -0.20
C MET A 462 5.55 -19.22 -1.12
N ARG A 463 6.13 -20.27 -0.54
CA ARG A 463 6.41 -21.55 -1.18
C ARG A 463 5.50 -22.64 -0.65
N GLY A 464 5.34 -23.71 -1.42
CA GLY A 464 4.57 -24.86 -0.98
C GLY A 464 5.28 -25.59 0.17
N VAL A 465 4.60 -25.73 1.30
CA VAL A 465 5.05 -26.46 2.49
C VAL A 465 3.98 -27.42 3.00
N HIS A 466 4.39 -28.50 3.65
CA HIS A 466 3.45 -29.41 4.30
C HIS A 466 2.80 -28.74 5.51
N CYS A 467 1.49 -28.93 5.65
CA CYS A 467 0.70 -28.37 6.75
C CYS A 467 0.54 -29.42 7.85
N CYS A 468 1.64 -29.91 8.44
CA CYS A 468 1.61 -30.97 9.46
C CYS A 468 2.54 -30.65 10.64
N ALA A 469 2.26 -31.25 11.81
CA ALA A 469 2.96 -30.99 13.07
C ALA A 469 4.37 -31.60 13.19
N SER A 470 4.96 -32.08 12.08
CA SER A 470 6.25 -32.77 12.08
C SER A 470 7.38 -31.77 11.87
N ALA A 471 8.11 -31.47 12.94
CA ALA A 471 9.30 -30.59 12.95
C ALA A 471 10.42 -31.00 11.96
N ALA A 472 10.37 -32.21 11.39
CA ALA A 472 11.34 -32.67 10.39
C ALA A 472 10.94 -32.34 8.93
N GLN A 473 9.70 -31.90 8.69
CA GLN A 473 9.16 -31.59 7.36
C GLN A 473 8.68 -30.13 7.22
N GLU A 474 8.57 -29.36 8.31
CA GLU A 474 8.11 -27.96 8.32
C GLU A 474 8.99 -27.02 7.46
N ASP A 475 10.28 -27.32 7.29
CA ASP A 475 11.25 -26.45 6.61
C ASP A 475 11.72 -26.93 5.23
N LEU A 476 11.23 -28.08 4.74
CA LEU A 476 11.62 -28.56 3.41
C LEU A 476 10.71 -27.94 2.36
N PRO A 477 11.22 -27.08 1.45
CA PRO A 477 10.44 -26.61 0.33
C PRO A 477 10.01 -27.84 -0.47
N VAL A 478 8.70 -28.04 -0.63
CA VAL A 478 8.19 -29.12 -1.48
C VAL A 478 8.41 -28.77 -2.97
N ASP A 479 8.82 -27.53 -3.25
CA ASP A 479 9.02 -26.95 -4.59
C ASP A 479 10.34 -27.38 -5.27
N GLY A 480 11.12 -28.26 -4.65
CA GLY A 480 12.27 -28.91 -5.29
C GLY A 480 11.82 -29.96 -6.31
N GLU A 481 12.05 -29.69 -7.60
CA GLU A 481 11.94 -30.62 -8.75
C GLU A 481 10.91 -31.76 -8.62
N VAL A 482 9.67 -31.46 -9.03
CA VAL A 482 8.73 -32.37 -9.74
C VAL A 482 9.04 -33.87 -9.60
N GLY A 483 8.89 -34.41 -8.39
CA GLY A 483 8.89 -35.86 -8.13
C GLY A 483 7.50 -36.48 -8.32
N ASP A 484 7.41 -37.78 -8.03
CA ASP A 484 6.20 -38.64 -8.09
C ASP A 484 5.03 -38.16 -7.19
N ASP A 485 5.20 -37.12 -6.37
CA ASP A 485 4.22 -36.59 -5.42
C ASP A 485 3.37 -35.41 -5.97
N ALA A 486 3.50 -35.06 -7.26
CA ALA A 486 2.76 -33.95 -7.87
C ALA A 486 1.29 -34.32 -8.18
N ILE A 487 0.33 -33.52 -7.69
CA ILE A 487 -1.11 -33.77 -7.82
C ILE A 487 -1.67 -33.07 -9.07
N ARG A 488 -1.10 -33.40 -10.25
CA ARG A 488 -1.45 -32.70 -11.51
C ARG A 488 -2.68 -33.27 -12.21
N ASP A 489 -2.98 -34.54 -11.97
CA ASP A 489 -4.09 -35.25 -12.60
C ASP A 489 -5.22 -35.62 -11.61
N GLU A 490 -6.38 -35.92 -12.16
CA GLU A 490 -7.59 -36.24 -11.41
C GLU A 490 -7.46 -37.52 -10.56
N ALA A 491 -6.72 -38.53 -11.03
CA ALA A 491 -6.57 -39.78 -10.29
C ALA A 491 -5.69 -39.57 -9.05
N SER A 492 -4.58 -38.85 -9.20
CA SER A 492 -3.71 -38.45 -8.09
C SER A 492 -4.45 -37.59 -7.06
N LEU A 493 -5.26 -36.61 -7.51
CA LEU A 493 -6.07 -35.80 -6.60
C LEU A 493 -7.08 -36.66 -5.81
N ARG A 494 -7.79 -37.58 -6.49
CA ARG A 494 -8.76 -38.45 -5.83
C ARG A 494 -8.10 -39.40 -4.83
N ALA A 495 -6.90 -39.88 -5.11
CA ALA A 495 -6.13 -40.70 -4.17
C ALA A 495 -5.81 -39.91 -2.89
N VAL A 496 -5.35 -38.66 -3.02
CA VAL A 496 -5.06 -37.76 -1.89
C VAL A 496 -6.33 -37.36 -1.12
N ILE A 497 -7.46 -37.19 -1.80
CA ILE A 497 -8.76 -36.93 -1.15
C ILE A 497 -9.22 -38.16 -0.35
N ALA A 498 -9.02 -39.37 -0.89
CA ALA A 498 -9.43 -40.62 -0.26
C ALA A 498 -8.54 -41.07 0.90
N ALA A 499 -7.32 -40.54 1.01
CA ALA A 499 -6.35 -40.86 2.06
C ALA A 499 -6.01 -39.60 2.90
N PRO A 500 -6.93 -39.14 3.77
CA PRO A 500 -6.67 -38.00 4.64
C PRO A 500 -5.56 -38.30 5.65
N ASN A 501 -4.76 -37.29 5.99
CA ASN A 501 -3.66 -37.42 6.95
C ASN A 501 -4.04 -36.75 8.28
N GLU A 502 -4.10 -37.55 9.36
CA GLU A 502 -4.48 -37.06 10.70
C GLU A 502 -3.45 -36.10 11.32
N LEU A 503 -2.23 -36.07 10.76
CA LEU A 503 -1.16 -35.19 11.20
C LEU A 503 -1.26 -33.78 10.59
N ASP A 504 -2.15 -33.56 9.62
CA ASP A 504 -2.32 -32.25 9.01
C ASP A 504 -3.03 -31.30 10.00
N PHE A 505 -2.59 -30.04 10.12
CA PHE A 505 -3.24 -29.07 10.99
C PHE A 505 -4.70 -28.80 10.59
N CYS A 506 -5.02 -28.98 9.30
CA CYS A 506 -6.38 -28.81 8.80
C CYS A 506 -7.26 -30.05 9.03
N TYR A 507 -6.71 -31.18 9.49
CA TYR A 507 -7.46 -32.42 9.66
C TYR A 507 -8.68 -32.22 10.57
N GLY A 508 -9.82 -32.79 10.18
CA GLY A 508 -11.09 -32.65 10.91
C GLY A 508 -11.78 -31.28 10.77
N SER A 509 -11.17 -30.30 10.10
CA SER A 509 -11.84 -29.03 9.79
C SER A 509 -12.90 -29.21 8.69
N ASN A 510 -13.96 -28.41 8.73
CA ASN A 510 -15.03 -28.43 7.70
C ASN A 510 -14.50 -28.18 6.28
N GLY A 511 -13.36 -27.49 6.15
CA GLY A 511 -12.73 -27.18 4.86
C GLY A 511 -11.76 -28.26 4.36
N TYR A 512 -11.47 -29.31 5.13
CA TYR A 512 -10.41 -30.26 4.79
C TYR A 512 -10.78 -31.19 3.63
N ARG A 513 -11.91 -31.89 3.76
CA ARG A 513 -12.48 -32.76 2.72
C ARG A 513 -13.99 -32.63 2.79
N TRP A 514 -14.59 -32.15 1.72
CA TRP A 514 -16.04 -31.92 1.65
C TRP A 514 -16.56 -32.20 0.25
N ARG A 515 -17.89 -32.31 0.15
CA ARG A 515 -18.60 -32.53 -1.12
C ARG A 515 -19.85 -31.65 -1.14
N ALA A 516 -20.09 -31.02 -2.28
CA ALA A 516 -21.37 -30.38 -2.60
C ALA A 516 -21.92 -31.01 -3.88
N ASP A 517 -23.24 -31.21 -3.92
CA ASP A 517 -23.95 -31.74 -5.07
C ASP A 517 -24.88 -30.65 -5.62
N TYR A 518 -24.76 -30.37 -6.93
CA TYR A 518 -25.57 -29.39 -7.63
C TYR A 518 -26.43 -30.06 -8.68
N THR A 519 -27.68 -29.64 -8.80
CA THR A 519 -28.51 -29.97 -9.96
C THR A 519 -28.04 -29.18 -11.20
N ALA A 520 -28.35 -29.69 -12.39
CA ALA A 520 -28.00 -29.00 -13.64
C ALA A 520 -28.58 -27.57 -13.72
N GLY A 521 -29.78 -27.34 -13.18
CA GLY A 521 -30.40 -26.01 -13.11
C GLY A 521 -29.65 -25.05 -12.18
N GLN A 522 -29.26 -25.51 -10.99
CA GLN A 522 -28.46 -24.70 -10.06
C GLN A 522 -27.10 -24.33 -10.66
N LEU A 523 -26.46 -25.29 -11.33
CA LEU A 523 -25.17 -25.08 -11.99
C LEU A 523 -25.28 -24.09 -13.16
N ALA A 524 -26.37 -24.14 -13.93
CA ALA A 524 -26.66 -23.15 -14.96
C ALA A 524 -26.82 -21.74 -14.39
N THR A 525 -27.53 -21.58 -13.25
CA THR A 525 -27.63 -20.29 -12.56
C THR A 525 -26.26 -19.78 -12.08
N ILE A 526 -25.42 -20.65 -11.52
CA ILE A 526 -24.08 -20.29 -11.03
C ILE A 526 -23.18 -19.81 -12.19
N LEU A 527 -23.27 -20.47 -13.35
CA LEU A 527 -22.40 -20.18 -14.50
C LEU A 527 -22.94 -19.08 -15.41
N GLU A 528 -24.20 -18.67 -15.28
CA GLU A 528 -24.84 -17.62 -16.10
C GLU A 528 -23.99 -16.33 -16.25
N PRO A 529 -23.32 -15.80 -15.21
CA PRO A 529 -22.46 -14.62 -15.35
C PRO A 529 -21.25 -14.82 -16.27
N ILE A 530 -20.83 -16.07 -16.48
CA ILE A 530 -19.62 -16.45 -17.22
C ILE A 530 -19.96 -16.89 -18.64
N ILE A 531 -20.98 -17.74 -18.80
CA ILE A 531 -21.34 -18.36 -20.08
C ILE A 531 -22.59 -17.75 -20.72
N GLY A 532 -23.24 -16.80 -20.04
CA GLY A 532 -24.52 -16.23 -20.45
C GLY A 532 -25.72 -17.10 -20.07
N ARG A 533 -26.93 -16.57 -20.30
CA ARG A 533 -28.18 -17.25 -19.96
C ARG A 533 -28.45 -18.40 -20.93
N LEU A 534 -28.38 -19.63 -20.43
CA LEU A 534 -28.78 -20.82 -21.19
C LEU A 534 -30.31 -20.89 -21.26
N GLU A 535 -30.89 -21.05 -22.46
CA GLU A 535 -32.31 -21.32 -22.61
C GLU A 535 -32.61 -22.76 -22.11
N PRO A 536 -33.41 -22.95 -21.04
CA PRO A 536 -33.57 -24.27 -20.40
C PRO A 536 -34.16 -25.37 -21.32
N SER A 537 -34.80 -24.99 -22.43
CA SER A 537 -35.41 -25.90 -23.40
C SER A 537 -34.49 -26.26 -24.57
N ARG A 538 -33.32 -25.61 -24.71
CA ARG A 538 -32.42 -25.76 -25.87
C ARG A 538 -30.95 -25.87 -25.51
N SER A 539 -30.54 -25.37 -24.34
CA SER A 539 -29.15 -25.33 -23.94
C SER A 539 -28.94 -25.86 -22.52
N TRP A 540 -28.03 -26.83 -22.36
CA TRP A 540 -27.66 -27.38 -21.06
C TRP A 540 -26.18 -27.73 -21.00
N ILE A 541 -25.69 -27.87 -19.76
CA ILE A 541 -24.31 -28.24 -19.45
C ILE A 541 -24.13 -29.74 -19.71
N ILE A 542 -23.19 -30.09 -20.58
CA ILE A 542 -22.83 -31.47 -20.93
C ILE A 542 -21.79 -32.01 -19.94
N SER A 543 -20.74 -31.22 -19.67
CA SER A 543 -19.66 -31.62 -18.77
C SER A 543 -18.91 -30.41 -18.22
N ILE A 544 -18.27 -30.63 -17.08
CA ILE A 544 -17.29 -29.71 -16.49
C ILE A 544 -16.02 -30.52 -16.24
N ALA A 545 -14.90 -30.02 -16.73
CA ALA A 545 -13.60 -30.68 -16.58
C ALA A 545 -12.52 -29.69 -16.14
N VAL A 546 -11.73 -30.06 -15.15
CA VAL A 546 -10.50 -29.32 -14.82
C VAL A 546 -9.46 -29.66 -15.89
N ILE A 547 -8.99 -28.66 -16.62
CA ILE A 547 -8.02 -28.85 -17.72
C ILE A 547 -6.60 -28.43 -17.34
N GLU A 548 -6.45 -27.67 -16.26
CA GLU A 548 -5.14 -27.24 -15.75
C GLU A 548 -5.16 -27.19 -14.22
N ARG A 549 -4.14 -27.77 -13.58
CA ARG A 549 -3.92 -27.74 -12.14
C ARG A 549 -2.53 -27.23 -11.80
N THR A 550 -2.40 -26.66 -10.61
CA THR A 550 -1.09 -26.48 -9.96
C THR A 550 -0.47 -27.85 -9.65
N PRO A 551 0.84 -27.90 -9.36
CA PRO A 551 1.48 -29.13 -8.85
C PRO A 551 0.88 -29.68 -7.54
N ARG A 552 0.04 -28.91 -6.82
CA ARG A 552 -0.64 -29.34 -5.58
C ARG A 552 -2.13 -29.59 -5.74
N GLY A 553 -2.64 -29.53 -6.97
CA GLY A 553 -4.00 -29.97 -7.29
C GLY A 553 -5.05 -28.86 -7.31
N SER A 554 -4.69 -27.61 -7.01
CA SER A 554 -5.60 -26.47 -7.21
C SER A 554 -5.93 -26.31 -8.69
N ALA A 555 -7.22 -26.15 -9.02
CA ALA A 555 -7.65 -25.94 -10.40
C ALA A 555 -7.31 -24.52 -10.84
N LEU A 556 -6.56 -24.39 -11.93
CA LEU A 556 -6.22 -23.09 -12.54
C LEU A 556 -7.15 -22.76 -13.71
N ARG A 557 -7.67 -23.79 -14.37
CA ARG A 557 -8.57 -23.66 -15.51
C ARG A 557 -9.59 -24.78 -15.54
N VAL A 558 -10.85 -24.40 -15.67
CA VAL A 558 -12.00 -25.29 -15.78
C VAL A 558 -12.68 -25.04 -17.12
N ARG A 559 -12.94 -26.12 -17.86
CA ARG A 559 -13.72 -26.09 -19.08
C ARG A 559 -15.14 -26.51 -18.80
N VAL A 560 -16.09 -25.68 -19.21
CA VAL A 560 -17.52 -25.98 -19.23
C VAL A 560 -17.93 -26.22 -20.67
N THR A 561 -18.41 -27.43 -20.96
CA THR A 561 -18.95 -27.78 -22.28
C THR A 561 -20.48 -27.74 -22.20
N THR A 562 -21.09 -26.93 -23.05
CA THR A 562 -22.55 -26.88 -23.24
C THR A 562 -22.93 -27.38 -24.63
N THR A 563 -24.22 -27.51 -24.90
CA THR A 563 -24.73 -27.78 -26.26
C THR A 563 -24.47 -26.65 -27.26
N GLU A 564 -24.10 -25.45 -26.80
CA GLU A 564 -23.83 -24.27 -27.64
C GLU A 564 -22.34 -24.01 -27.86
N GLY A 565 -21.46 -24.53 -27.00
CA GLY A 565 -20.01 -24.34 -27.13
C GLY A 565 -19.21 -24.73 -25.89
N GLU A 566 -17.91 -24.44 -25.94
CA GLU A 566 -16.99 -24.62 -24.81
C GLU A 566 -16.58 -23.26 -24.23
N TYR A 567 -16.53 -23.18 -22.90
CA TYR A 567 -16.17 -21.98 -22.16
C TYR A 567 -15.06 -22.32 -21.17
N ASP A 568 -13.98 -21.54 -21.21
CA ASP A 568 -12.85 -21.69 -20.28
C ASP A 568 -12.96 -20.66 -19.15
N VAL A 569 -13.04 -21.14 -17.92
CA VAL A 569 -12.98 -20.34 -16.69
C VAL A 569 -11.55 -20.44 -16.15
N ALA A 570 -10.87 -19.30 -16.01
CA ALA A 570 -9.48 -19.25 -15.58
C ALA A 570 -9.29 -18.31 -14.39
N GLY A 571 -8.41 -18.71 -13.48
CA GLY A 571 -8.06 -17.94 -12.29
C GLY A 571 -8.81 -18.39 -11.04
N GLU A 572 -8.10 -18.40 -9.91
CA GLU A 572 -8.59 -18.91 -8.62
C GLU A 572 -9.94 -18.30 -8.22
N TYR A 573 -10.07 -16.97 -8.22
CA TYR A 573 -11.28 -16.27 -7.79
C TYR A 573 -12.51 -16.51 -8.68
N ALA A 574 -12.32 -16.92 -9.94
CA ALA A 574 -13.43 -17.23 -10.83
C ALA A 574 -13.88 -18.70 -10.71
N ILE A 575 -12.99 -19.56 -10.23
CA ILE A 575 -13.25 -21.01 -10.05
C ILE A 575 -13.80 -21.30 -8.66
N ARG A 576 -13.32 -20.58 -7.64
CA ARG A 576 -13.80 -20.64 -6.26
C ARG A 576 -15.09 -19.85 -6.10
#